data_AF-F2WZV3-F1
#
_entry.id   AF-F2WZV3-F1
#
_cell.length_a   1.000
_cell.length_b   1.000
_cell.length_c   1.000
_cell.angle_alpha   90.00
_cell.angle_beta   90.00
_cell.angle_gamma   90.00
#
_symmetry.space_group_name_H-M   'P 1'
#
loop_
_entity.id
_entity.type
_entity.pdbx_description
1 polymer ?
#
loop_
_entity_poly.entity_id
_entity_poly.type
_entity_poly.pdbx_seq_one_letter_code
_entity_poly.pdbx_strand_id
1 'polypeptide(L)'
;IPARVLRCCAPELSPVLTRLYRLSLKTRTVPICWKLANVQPVPKKGSRADPCNYRPIAITSILSNVMEKVINSKLLTYLEQNDLLSDSQYGFRRGRSTGDLLVYVTHCWGEAIEKHGEALAVSLDISKAFDRVWHASLLSKLPAYGIPAGFCCWISDFLSKRSIRVVIDGCSSDLMAIDA
;
A
#
# COMPACT_ATOMS: atom_id res chain seq x y z
N ILE A 1 13.16 -11.16 -12.92
CA ILE A 1 12.25 -12.28 -13.23
C ILE A 1 10.92 -11.70 -13.68
N PRO A 2 10.47 -11.92 -14.92
CA PRO A 2 9.15 -11.49 -15.38
C PRO A 2 8.02 -12.16 -14.61
N ALA A 3 6.89 -11.47 -14.42
CA ALA A 3 5.73 -12.02 -13.71
C ALA A 3 5.18 -13.32 -14.35
N ARG A 4 5.30 -13.45 -15.68
CA ARG A 4 4.89 -14.67 -16.41
C ARG A 4 5.68 -15.90 -15.96
N VAL A 5 6.99 -15.76 -15.71
CA VAL A 5 7.84 -16.86 -15.24
C VAL A 5 7.40 -17.34 -13.86
N LEU A 6 7.07 -16.41 -12.95
CA LEU A 6 6.55 -16.78 -11.63
C LEU A 6 5.23 -17.53 -11.71
N ARG A 7 4.36 -17.22 -12.69
CA ARG A 7 3.09 -17.91 -12.87
C ARG A 7 3.28 -19.30 -13.49
N CYS A 8 4.12 -19.42 -14.52
CA CYS A 8 4.36 -20.68 -15.21
C CYS A 8 5.10 -21.69 -14.33
N CYS A 9 6.05 -21.22 -13.51
CA CYS A 9 6.83 -22.07 -12.60
C CYS A 9 6.31 -21.98 -11.15
N ALA A 10 5.03 -21.66 -10.97
CA ALA A 10 4.45 -21.50 -9.63
C ALA A 10 4.55 -22.78 -8.78
N PRO A 11 4.28 -24.00 -9.30
CA PRO A 11 4.39 -25.23 -8.53
C PRO A 11 5.79 -25.45 -7.94
N GLU A 12 6.83 -25.15 -8.71
CA GLU A 12 8.23 -25.35 -8.34
C GLU A 12 8.75 -24.24 -7.44
N LEU A 13 8.33 -22.98 -7.71
CA LEU A 13 8.81 -21.81 -6.98
C LEU A 13 8.10 -21.61 -5.65
N SER A 14 6.83 -22.01 -5.52
CA SER A 14 6.04 -21.76 -4.30
C SER A 14 6.66 -22.35 -3.03
N PRO A 15 7.19 -23.59 -3.00
CA PRO A 15 7.86 -24.13 -1.81
C PRO A 15 9.10 -23.33 -1.42
N VAL A 16 9.91 -22.93 -2.42
CA VAL A 16 11.14 -22.16 -2.21
C VAL A 16 10.82 -20.76 -1.69
N LEU A 17 9.88 -20.06 -2.32
CA LEU A 17 9.43 -18.74 -1.90
C LEU A 17 8.77 -18.78 -0.51
N THR A 18 8.00 -19.82 -0.21
CA THR A 18 7.42 -20.02 1.13
C THR A 18 8.50 -20.13 2.18
N ARG A 19 9.57 -20.92 1.94
CA ARG A 19 10.70 -21.03 2.86
C ARG A 19 11.40 -19.68 3.04
N LEU A 20 11.60 -18.93 1.95
CA LEU A 20 12.21 -17.60 1.98
C LEU A 20 11.37 -16.59 2.79
N TYR A 21 10.06 -16.53 2.55
CA TYR A 21 9.14 -15.62 3.27
C TYR A 21 9.04 -15.98 4.75
N ARG A 22 8.97 -17.27 5.09
CA ARG A 22 9.00 -17.73 6.48
C ARG A 22 10.30 -17.36 7.17
N LEU A 23 11.44 -17.51 6.48
CA LEU A 23 12.73 -17.11 7.01
C LEU A 23 12.76 -15.61 7.29
N SER A 24 12.34 -14.78 6.33
CA SER A 24 12.27 -13.32 6.48
C SER A 24 11.39 -12.89 7.65
N LEU A 25 10.20 -13.48 7.82
CA LEU A 25 9.32 -13.22 8.96
C LEU A 25 9.95 -13.69 10.29
N LYS A 26 10.59 -14.86 10.31
CA LYS A 26 11.23 -15.41 11.51
C LYS A 26 12.40 -14.55 11.97
N THR A 27 13.25 -14.10 11.05
CA THR A 27 14.40 -13.22 11.35
C THR A 27 14.00 -11.76 11.50
N ARG A 28 12.76 -11.40 11.14
CA ARG A 28 12.24 -10.03 11.15
C ARG A 28 13.04 -9.10 10.23
N THR A 29 13.56 -9.66 9.12
CA THR A 29 14.45 -8.95 8.20
C THR A 29 13.95 -9.09 6.78
N VAL A 30 13.83 -7.96 6.08
CA VAL A 30 13.48 -7.87 4.67
C VAL A 30 14.76 -7.85 3.85
N PRO A 31 14.91 -8.75 2.86
CA PRO A 31 16.01 -8.72 1.90
C PRO A 31 16.22 -7.33 1.31
N ILE A 32 17.47 -6.87 1.25
CA ILE A 32 17.79 -5.51 0.80
C ILE A 32 17.30 -5.26 -0.64
N CYS A 33 17.36 -6.28 -1.51
CA CYS A 33 16.87 -6.21 -2.88
C CYS A 33 15.35 -6.01 -3.00
N TRP A 34 14.59 -6.21 -1.93
CA TRP A 34 13.14 -5.92 -1.87
C TRP A 34 12.86 -4.49 -1.42
N LYS A 35 13.85 -3.85 -0.77
CA LYS A 35 13.80 -2.45 -0.32
C LYS A 35 14.32 -1.45 -1.37
N LEU A 36 14.78 -1.97 -2.52
CA LEU A 36 15.14 -1.20 -3.70
C LEU A 36 13.94 -1.04 -4.64
N ALA A 37 13.72 0.17 -5.14
CA ALA A 37 12.70 0.44 -6.14
C ALA A 37 13.25 1.25 -7.33
N ASN A 38 12.81 0.87 -8.53
CA ASN A 38 13.02 1.69 -9.73
C ASN A 38 11.82 2.63 -9.86
N VAL A 39 12.06 3.93 -9.86
CA VAL A 39 11.02 4.95 -10.05
C VAL A 39 10.89 5.23 -11.54
N GLN A 40 9.71 4.93 -12.08
CA GLN A 40 9.34 5.26 -13.45
C GLN A 40 8.38 6.46 -13.43
N PRO A 41 8.78 7.62 -13.97
CA PRO A 41 7.90 8.79 -14.04
C PRO A 41 6.83 8.57 -15.12
N VAL A 42 5.57 8.62 -14.73
CA VAL A 42 4.42 8.51 -15.65
C VAL A 42 3.79 9.89 -15.85
N PRO A 43 3.63 10.36 -17.10
CA PRO A 43 2.99 11.65 -17.37
C PRO A 43 1.59 11.74 -16.75
N LYS A 44 1.34 12.84 -16.05
CA LYS A 44 0.00 13.30 -15.64
C LYS A 44 -0.51 14.30 -16.69
N LYS A 45 -1.40 15.22 -16.29
CA LYS A 45 -1.87 16.34 -17.11
C LYS A 45 -0.87 17.49 -17.03
N GLY A 46 -0.74 18.28 -18.10
CA GLY A 46 0.11 19.47 -18.14
C GLY A 46 1.32 19.33 -19.08
N SER A 47 2.27 20.25 -18.94
CA SER A 47 3.48 20.29 -19.76
C SER A 47 4.42 19.15 -19.39
N ARG A 48 4.96 18.46 -20.40
CA ARG A 48 5.98 17.41 -20.23
C ARG A 48 7.35 17.93 -19.81
N ALA A 49 7.59 19.23 -19.94
CA ALA A 49 8.82 19.88 -19.52
C ALA A 49 8.88 20.13 -18.00
N ASP A 50 7.74 20.04 -17.31
CA ASP A 50 7.66 20.24 -15.87
C ASP A 50 7.65 18.88 -15.13
N PRO A 51 8.69 18.56 -14.34
CA PRO A 51 8.76 17.33 -13.56
C PRO A 51 7.59 17.14 -12.58
N CYS A 52 6.96 18.23 -12.11
CA CYS A 52 5.81 18.17 -11.20
C CYS A 52 4.57 17.57 -11.87
N ASN A 53 4.52 17.53 -13.20
CA ASN A 53 3.45 16.90 -13.96
C ASN A 53 3.66 15.40 -14.17
N TYR A 54 4.59 14.76 -13.47
CA TYR A 54 4.78 13.32 -13.49
C TYR A 54 4.39 12.68 -12.16
N ARG A 55 3.83 11.48 -12.24
CA ARG A 55 3.62 10.61 -11.08
C ARG A 55 4.81 9.65 -10.98
N PRO A 56 5.57 9.66 -9.88
CA PRO A 56 6.62 8.65 -9.68
C PRO A 56 5.97 7.31 -9.30
N ILE A 57 6.15 6.29 -10.13
CA ILE A 57 5.73 4.92 -9.80
C ILE A 57 6.95 4.13 -9.35
N ALA A 58 6.98 3.76 -8.06
CA ALA A 58 8.02 2.91 -7.49
C ALA A 58 7.76 1.43 -7.83
N ILE A 59 8.63 0.85 -8.65
CA ILE A 59 8.57 -0.56 -9.05
C ILE A 59 9.59 -1.34 -8.21
N THR A 60 9.10 -2.14 -7.28
CA THR A 60 9.89 -3.05 -6.43
C THR A 60 10.07 -4.42 -7.07
N SER A 61 10.91 -5.25 -6.45
CA SER A 61 11.04 -6.67 -6.80
C SER A 61 9.68 -7.37 -6.83
N ILE A 62 9.41 -8.17 -7.88
CA ILE A 62 8.15 -8.95 -7.97
C ILE A 62 8.04 -9.94 -6.80
N LEU A 63 9.16 -10.43 -6.27
CA LEU A 63 9.15 -11.29 -5.09
C LEU A 63 8.70 -10.54 -3.81
N SER A 64 9.04 -9.25 -3.70
CA SER A 64 8.52 -8.37 -2.66
C SER A 64 7.01 -8.21 -2.82
N ASN A 65 6.55 -7.88 -4.03
CA ASN A 65 5.12 -7.71 -4.32
C ASN A 65 4.28 -8.96 -4.00
N VAL A 66 4.82 -10.16 -4.22
CA VAL A 66 4.16 -11.41 -3.85
C VAL A 66 4.05 -11.53 -2.33
N MET A 67 5.13 -11.24 -1.58
CA MET A 67 5.10 -11.26 -0.12
C MET A 67 4.13 -10.21 0.45
N GLU A 68 4.17 -8.99 -0.08
CA GLU A 68 3.27 -7.89 0.28
C GLU A 68 1.81 -8.30 0.07
N LYS A 69 1.48 -8.98 -1.04
CA LYS A 69 0.13 -9.52 -1.26
C LYS A 69 -0.28 -10.57 -0.24
N VAL A 70 0.62 -11.50 0.10
CA VAL A 70 0.36 -12.53 1.12
C VAL A 70 0.11 -11.87 2.48
N ILE A 71 0.96 -10.93 2.86
CA ILE A 71 0.85 -10.17 4.09
C ILE A 71 -0.44 -9.35 4.12
N ASN A 72 -0.72 -8.58 3.07
CA ASN A 72 -1.89 -7.73 2.98
C ASN A 72 -3.17 -8.55 3.11
N SER A 73 -3.25 -9.69 2.42
CA SER A 73 -4.40 -10.60 2.54
C SER A 73 -4.60 -11.09 3.97
N LYS A 74 -3.53 -11.47 4.68
CA LYS A 74 -3.63 -11.96 6.06
C LYS A 74 -3.98 -10.84 7.03
N LEU A 75 -3.39 -9.66 6.85
CA LEU A 75 -3.63 -8.48 7.68
C LEU A 75 -5.07 -7.99 7.53
N LEU A 76 -5.57 -7.83 6.29
CA LEU A 76 -6.97 -7.45 6.05
C LEU A 76 -7.95 -8.43 6.68
N THR A 77 -7.74 -9.74 6.51
CA THR A 77 -8.59 -10.75 7.14
C THR A 77 -8.59 -10.62 8.66
N TYR A 78 -7.42 -10.40 9.29
CA TYR A 78 -7.34 -10.17 10.73
C TYR A 78 -8.09 -8.90 11.15
N LEU A 79 -7.88 -7.79 10.45
CA LEU A 79 -8.52 -6.51 10.76
C LEU A 79 -10.05 -6.58 10.61
N GLU A 80 -10.55 -7.30 9.61
CA GLU A 80 -11.98 -7.52 9.40
C GLU A 80 -12.59 -8.47 10.45
N GLN A 81 -11.89 -9.54 10.82
CA GLN A 81 -12.38 -10.52 11.82
C GLN A 81 -12.44 -9.98 13.25
N ASN A 82 -11.70 -8.91 13.54
CA ASN A 82 -11.64 -8.29 14.86
C ASN A 82 -12.33 -6.91 14.90
N ASP A 83 -13.11 -6.57 13.86
CA ASP A 83 -13.84 -5.30 13.76
C ASP A 83 -12.96 -4.04 13.98
N LEU A 84 -11.70 -4.09 13.51
CA LEU A 84 -10.71 -3.04 13.72
C LEU A 84 -10.78 -1.92 12.66
N LEU A 85 -11.69 -2.05 11.68
CA LEU A 85 -11.90 -1.07 10.62
C LEU A 85 -13.29 -0.46 10.75
N SER A 86 -13.37 0.86 10.60
CA SER A 86 -14.65 1.58 10.64
C SER A 86 -15.62 1.09 9.57
N ASP A 87 -16.89 0.98 9.94
CA ASP A 87 -17.98 0.68 9.01
C ASP A 87 -18.29 1.81 8.04
N SER A 88 -17.79 3.02 8.28
CA SER A 88 -17.86 4.10 7.30
C SER A 88 -16.68 4.09 6.31
N GLN A 89 -15.74 3.16 6.44
CA GLN A 89 -14.64 3.02 5.48
C GLN A 89 -15.09 2.15 4.29
N TYR A 90 -15.21 2.75 3.11
CA TYR A 90 -15.55 2.02 1.88
C TYR A 90 -14.33 1.70 1.02
N GLY A 91 -13.29 2.54 1.09
CA GLY A 91 -12.04 2.33 0.36
C GLY A 91 -11.21 1.16 0.90
N PHE A 92 -10.61 0.40 0.00
CA PHE A 92 -9.68 -0.69 0.30
C PHE A 92 -10.23 -1.82 1.19
N ARG A 93 -11.56 -1.96 1.30
CA ARG A 93 -12.23 -3.07 2.01
C ARG A 93 -12.86 -4.05 1.02
N ARG A 94 -12.92 -5.33 1.38
CA ARG A 94 -13.60 -6.33 0.56
C ARG A 94 -15.11 -6.15 0.66
N GLY A 95 -15.81 -6.37 -0.46
CA GLY A 95 -17.29 -6.28 -0.50
C GLY A 95 -17.84 -4.86 -0.33
N ARG A 96 -17.00 -3.83 -0.48
CA ARG A 96 -17.41 -2.43 -0.47
C ARG A 96 -16.89 -1.71 -1.70
N SER A 97 -17.68 -0.78 -2.21
CA SER A 97 -17.42 -0.05 -3.43
C SER A 97 -17.74 1.42 -3.27
N THR A 98 -17.31 2.22 -4.24
CA THR A 98 -17.73 3.63 -4.35
C THR A 98 -19.22 3.76 -4.63
N GLY A 99 -19.86 2.73 -5.20
CA GLY A 99 -21.30 2.68 -5.41
C GLY A 99 -22.06 2.61 -4.09
N ASP A 100 -21.59 1.78 -3.15
CA ASP A 100 -22.23 1.65 -1.82
C ASP A 100 -22.17 2.98 -1.05
N LEU A 101 -21.02 3.67 -1.11
CA LEU A 101 -20.88 5.00 -0.53
C LEU A 101 -21.81 6.01 -1.19
N LEU A 102 -21.95 5.97 -2.51
CA LEU A 102 -22.85 6.87 -3.25
C LEU A 102 -24.29 6.65 -2.82
N VAL A 103 -24.76 5.40 -2.77
CA VAL A 103 -26.10 5.05 -2.31
C VAL A 103 -26.33 5.56 -0.89
N TYR A 104 -25.40 5.29 0.02
CA TYR A 104 -25.48 5.76 1.41
C TYR A 104 -25.60 7.29 1.51
N VAL A 105 -24.73 8.04 0.81
CA VAL A 105 -24.76 9.51 0.84
C VAL A 105 -26.06 10.05 0.22
N THR A 106 -26.51 9.49 -0.91
CA THR A 106 -27.77 9.90 -1.53
C THR A 106 -28.98 9.63 -0.65
N HIS A 107 -28.96 8.52 0.10
CA HIS A 107 -30.01 8.21 1.07
C HIS A 107 -30.05 9.23 2.20
N CYS A 108 -28.90 9.56 2.81
CA CYS A 108 -28.83 10.59 3.86
C CYS A 108 -29.34 11.95 3.38
N TRP A 109 -29.02 12.33 2.14
CA TRP A 109 -29.54 13.57 1.55
C TRP A 109 -31.05 13.51 1.29
N GLY A 110 -31.55 12.39 0.79
CA GLY A 110 -32.98 12.16 0.61
C GLY A 110 -33.77 12.30 1.90
N GLU A 111 -33.33 11.65 2.98
CA GLU A 111 -33.98 11.73 4.29
C GLU A 111 -34.00 13.16 4.85
N ALA A 112 -32.92 13.92 4.65
CA ALA A 112 -32.86 15.32 5.09
C ALA A 112 -33.90 16.18 4.37
N ILE A 113 -34.05 15.99 3.06
CA ILE A 113 -35.04 16.71 2.24
C ILE A 113 -36.46 16.33 2.66
N GLU A 114 -36.75 15.05 2.87
CA GLU A 114 -38.07 14.57 3.30
C GLU A 114 -38.48 15.15 4.66
N LYS A 115 -37.53 15.34 5.56
CA LYS A 115 -37.77 15.93 6.89
C LYS A 115 -37.79 17.47 6.87
N HIS A 116 -37.80 18.09 5.68
CA HIS A 116 -37.69 19.54 5.49
C HIS A 116 -36.46 20.15 6.19
N GLY A 117 -35.39 19.37 6.32
CA GLY A 117 -34.11 19.79 6.89
C GLY A 117 -33.11 20.19 5.82
N GLU A 118 -31.88 20.40 6.25
CA GLU A 118 -30.74 20.75 5.38
C GLU A 118 -29.68 19.63 5.40
N ALA A 119 -29.06 19.38 4.25
CA ALA A 119 -27.93 18.46 4.12
C ALA A 119 -26.69 19.20 3.65
N LEU A 120 -25.61 19.11 4.41
CA LEU A 120 -24.31 19.68 4.08
C LEU A 120 -23.26 18.57 3.95
N ALA A 121 -22.42 18.65 2.92
CA ALA A 121 -21.30 17.74 2.74
C ALA A 121 -19.97 18.50 2.79
N VAL A 122 -19.03 17.99 3.58
CA VAL A 122 -17.65 18.50 3.65
C VAL A 122 -16.73 17.46 3.05
N SER A 123 -16.09 17.80 1.94
CA SER A 123 -15.12 16.93 1.28
C SER A 123 -13.70 17.28 1.74
N LEU A 124 -12.96 16.29 2.23
CA LEU A 124 -11.58 16.42 2.66
C LEU A 124 -10.68 15.54 1.78
N ASP A 125 -9.56 16.08 1.31
CA ASP A 125 -8.54 15.34 0.55
C ASP A 125 -7.15 15.55 1.17
N ILE A 126 -6.39 14.46 1.28
CA ILE A 126 -5.05 14.48 1.87
C ILE A 126 -4.03 14.56 0.74
N SER A 127 -3.38 15.73 0.63
CA SER A 127 -2.31 15.93 -0.35
C SER A 127 -1.14 14.96 -0.09
N LYS A 128 -0.79 14.18 -1.12
CA LYS A 128 0.30 13.18 -1.11
C LYS A 128 0.16 12.15 0.05
N ALA A 129 -1.04 11.61 0.25
CA ALA A 129 -1.37 10.72 1.37
C ALA A 129 -0.38 9.57 1.59
N PHE A 130 0.11 8.92 0.52
CA PHE A 130 1.07 7.81 0.63
C PHE A 130 2.51 8.28 0.89
N ASP A 131 2.91 9.43 0.35
CA ASP A 131 4.26 9.96 0.52
C ASP A 131 4.47 10.63 1.89
N ARG A 132 3.38 10.99 2.57
CA ARG A 132 3.39 11.72 3.86
C ARG A 132 3.02 10.86 5.07
N VAL A 133 3.05 9.54 4.94
CA VAL A 133 2.75 8.65 6.07
C VAL A 133 3.83 8.81 7.13
N TRP A 134 3.44 9.23 8.34
CA TRP A 134 4.37 9.32 9.45
C TRP A 134 4.68 7.92 10.01
N HIS A 135 5.82 7.35 9.60
CA HIS A 135 6.18 5.97 9.93
C HIS A 135 6.22 5.69 11.43
N ALA A 136 6.71 6.62 12.25
CA ALA A 136 6.73 6.44 13.70
C ALA A 136 5.32 6.28 14.29
N SER A 137 4.35 7.06 13.81
CA SER A 137 2.94 6.96 14.24
C SER A 137 2.27 5.68 13.72
N LEU A 138 2.58 5.27 12.48
CA LEU A 138 2.10 4.00 11.95
C LEU A 138 2.59 2.82 12.81
N LEU A 139 3.89 2.79 13.12
CA LEU A 139 4.51 1.71 13.89
C LEU A 139 4.01 1.69 15.35
N SER A 140 3.70 2.84 15.95
CA SER A 140 3.13 2.89 17.30
C SER A 140 1.67 2.43 17.36
N LYS A 141 0.92 2.52 16.26
CA LYS A 141 -0.45 2.01 16.16
C LYS A 141 -0.51 0.50 16.03
N LEU A 142 0.44 -0.17 15.38
CA LEU A 142 0.35 -1.61 15.13
C LEU A 142 0.12 -2.46 16.40
N PRO A 143 0.84 -2.24 17.53
CA PRO A 143 0.58 -2.97 18.77
C PRO A 143 -0.81 -2.70 19.35
N ALA A 144 -1.34 -1.47 19.21
CA ALA A 144 -2.68 -1.11 19.68
C ALA A 144 -3.80 -1.85 18.92
N TYR A 145 -3.52 -2.31 17.69
CA TYR A 145 -4.40 -3.14 16.88
C TYR A 145 -4.20 -4.65 17.17
N GLY A 146 -3.44 -5.01 18.21
CA GLY A 146 -3.18 -6.40 18.58
C GLY A 146 -2.19 -7.12 17.66
N ILE A 147 -1.44 -6.38 16.83
CA ILE A 147 -0.49 -6.97 15.89
C ILE A 147 0.75 -7.49 16.65
N PRO A 148 1.20 -8.74 16.42
CA PRO A 148 2.33 -9.31 17.15
C PRO A 148 3.63 -8.51 16.99
N ALA A 149 4.37 -8.31 18.09
CA ALA A 149 5.60 -7.53 18.10
C ALA A 149 6.63 -7.96 17.04
N GLY A 150 6.78 -9.28 16.81
CA GLY A 150 7.68 -9.79 15.78
C GLY A 150 7.31 -9.33 14.37
N PHE A 151 6.01 -9.23 14.08
CA PHE A 151 5.53 -8.73 12.79
C PHE A 151 5.63 -7.20 12.71
N CYS A 152 5.41 -6.48 13.80
CA CYS A 152 5.70 -5.04 13.88
C CYS A 152 7.17 -4.73 13.56
N CYS A 153 8.12 -5.51 14.10
CA CYS A 153 9.54 -5.40 13.75
C CYS A 153 9.79 -5.64 12.26
N TRP A 154 9.12 -6.63 11.66
CA TRP A 154 9.25 -6.89 10.22
C TRP A 154 8.73 -5.71 9.38
N ILE A 155 7.58 -5.13 9.75
CA ILE A 155 7.04 -3.93 9.07
C ILE A 155 7.99 -2.75 9.24
N SER A 156 8.56 -2.57 10.43
CA SER A 156 9.58 -1.53 10.67
C SER A 156 10.80 -1.72 9.77
N ASP A 157 11.32 -2.95 9.61
CA ASP A 157 12.44 -3.21 8.71
C ASP A 157 12.05 -2.97 7.23
N PHE A 158 10.83 -3.33 6.84
CA PHE A 158 10.29 -3.11 5.49
C PHE A 158 10.23 -1.61 5.12
N LEU A 159 9.84 -0.76 6.06
CA LEU A 159 9.72 0.69 5.87
C LEU A 159 11.06 1.42 5.97
N SER A 160 12.05 0.83 6.65
CA SER A 160 13.36 1.45 6.88
C SER A 160 14.37 1.20 5.75
N LYS A 161 15.36 2.09 5.62
CA LYS A 161 16.55 1.91 4.75
C LYS A 161 16.17 1.53 3.31
N ARG A 162 15.15 2.20 2.77
CA ARG A 162 14.71 2.02 1.39
C ARG A 162 15.57 2.88 0.48
N SER A 163 15.76 2.44 -0.75
CA SER A 163 16.47 3.23 -1.76
C SER A 163 15.74 3.18 -3.08
N ILE A 164 15.81 4.29 -3.80
CA ILE A 164 15.22 4.46 -5.12
C ILE A 164 16.27 4.87 -6.13
N ARG A 165 16.01 4.56 -7.39
CA ARG A 165 16.67 5.18 -8.54
C ARG A 165 15.66 5.45 -9.63
N VAL A 166 15.83 6.53 -10.37
CA VAL A 166 14.95 6.88 -11.49
C VAL A 166 15.41 6.12 -12.73
N VAL A 167 14.47 5.53 -13.47
CA VAL A 167 14.75 4.82 -14.73
C VAL A 167 13.92 5.42 -15.84
N ILE A 168 14.58 5.92 -16.89
CA ILE A 168 13.96 6.54 -18.07
C ILE A 168 14.67 5.99 -19.30
N ASP A 169 13.92 5.43 -20.25
CA ASP A 169 14.41 4.96 -21.56
C ASP A 169 15.66 4.07 -21.49
N GLY A 170 15.75 3.23 -20.45
CA GLY A 170 16.87 2.31 -20.23
C GLY A 170 18.05 2.89 -19.45
N CYS A 171 18.11 4.21 -19.25
CA CYS A 171 19.08 4.88 -18.40
C CYS A 171 18.62 4.88 -16.94
N SER A 172 19.55 4.73 -16.00
CA SER A 172 19.27 4.77 -14.56
C SER A 172 20.10 5.83 -13.86
N SER A 173 19.48 6.57 -12.94
CA SER A 173 20.20 7.43 -12.01
C SER A 173 20.97 6.62 -10.97
N ASP A 174 21.80 7.31 -10.19
CA ASP A 174 22.36 6.77 -8.96
C ASP A 174 21.27 6.37 -7.96
N LEU A 175 21.64 5.48 -7.05
CA LEU A 175 20.79 5.06 -5.93
C LEU A 175 20.75 6.16 -4.87
N MET A 176 19.53 6.58 -4.53
CA MET A 176 19.26 7.55 -3.49
C MET A 176 18.55 6.87 -2.33
N ALA A 177 19.04 7.05 -1.11
CA ALA A 177 18.34 6.61 0.10
C ALA A 177 17.08 7.46 0.29
N ILE A 178 15.99 6.82 0.69
CA ILE A 178 14.78 7.50 1.13
C ILE A 178 14.85 7.57 2.64
N ASP A 179 15.13 8.75 3.17
CA ASP A 179 14.94 9.02 4.58
C ASP A 179 13.43 9.18 4.82
N ALA A 180 12.91 8.38 5.74
CA ALA A 180 11.51 8.32 6.10
C ALA A 180 11.27 8.87 7.51
#